data_AF-A0A1B6FG95-F1
#
_entry.id   AF-A0A1B6FG95-F1
#
_cell.length_a   1.000
_cell.length_b   1.000
_cell.length_c   1.000
_cell.angle_alpha   90.00
_cell.angle_beta   90.00
_cell.angle_gamma   90.00
#
_symmetry.space_group_name_H-M   'P 1'
#
loop_
_entity.id
_entity.type
_entity.pdbx_description
1 polymer ?
#
loop_
_entity_poly.entity_id
_entity_poly.type
_entity_poly.pdbx_seq_one_letter_code
_entity_poly.pdbx_strand_id
1 'polypeptide(L)'
;VLSSLKRKSSEGVDALRPPDNNGRINARWTNDELLLAVQGMRKYGKDFLAIAEVIGTKTEVHMRSFFINYRRRFNLDAVLVEYEAEHGPIQDNDDKMEVDVVVTGSEVASSSSPPSTPSKQSPVVSFSAKTTPTK
;
A
#
# COMPACT_ATOMS: atom_id res chain seq x y z
N VAL A 1 -1.02 -26.40 41.88
CA VAL A 1 -1.10 -25.38 40.81
C VAL A 1 -1.08 -25.97 39.40
N LEU A 2 -0.09 -26.79 39.04
CA LEU A 2 -0.03 -27.49 37.73
C LEU A 2 -1.29 -28.31 37.41
N SER A 3 -1.91 -28.95 38.40
CA SER A 3 -3.16 -29.71 38.24
C SER A 3 -4.38 -28.85 37.92
N SER A 4 -4.44 -27.60 38.41
CA SER A 4 -5.52 -26.67 38.09
C SER A 4 -5.34 -26.04 36.70
N LEU A 5 -4.09 -25.72 36.32
CA LEU A 5 -3.78 -25.19 35.00
C LEU A 5 -4.06 -26.24 33.90
N LYS A 6 -3.72 -27.50 34.15
CA LYS A 6 -3.98 -28.61 33.21
C LYS A 6 -5.47 -28.89 32.99
N ARG A 7 -6.32 -28.73 34.02
CA ARG A 7 -7.77 -28.80 33.86
C ARG A 7 -8.31 -27.64 33.02
N LYS A 8 -7.84 -26.42 33.30
CA LYS A 8 -8.21 -25.21 32.56
C LYS A 8 -7.84 -25.26 31.07
N SER A 9 -6.70 -25.84 30.73
CA SER A 9 -6.26 -25.97 29.33
C SER A 9 -6.84 -27.20 28.61
N SER A 10 -7.48 -28.13 29.34
CA SER A 10 -8.02 -29.37 28.75
C SER A 10 -9.26 -29.15 27.91
N GLU A 11 -9.95 -28.01 28.05
CA GLU A 11 -11.14 -27.66 27.27
C GLU A 11 -10.83 -27.30 25.81
N GLY A 12 -9.55 -27.23 25.41
CA GLY A 12 -9.14 -26.95 24.04
C GLY A 12 -9.49 -25.54 23.57
N VAL A 13 -9.06 -25.17 22.36
CA VAL A 13 -9.38 -23.87 21.72
C VAL A 13 -10.09 -24.05 20.38
N ASP A 14 -10.54 -25.27 20.05
CA ASP A 14 -11.20 -25.56 18.77
C ASP A 14 -12.47 -24.74 18.57
N ALA A 15 -13.22 -24.45 19.63
CA ALA A 15 -14.40 -23.59 19.56
C ALA A 15 -14.07 -22.12 19.22
N LEU A 16 -12.82 -21.69 19.37
CA LEU A 16 -12.34 -20.34 19.06
C LEU A 16 -11.67 -20.25 17.70
N ARG A 17 -11.53 -21.37 16.98
CA ARG A 17 -10.84 -21.42 15.69
C ARG A 17 -11.69 -20.71 14.62
N PRO A 18 -11.21 -19.60 14.02
CA PRO A 18 -11.90 -18.98 12.90
C PRO A 18 -11.89 -19.89 11.66
N PRO A 19 -12.84 -19.72 10.73
CA PRO A 19 -12.78 -20.40 9.43
C PRO A 19 -11.54 -19.97 8.64
N ASP A 20 -10.90 -20.93 7.96
CA ASP A 20 -9.71 -20.67 7.15
C ASP A 20 -10.05 -19.81 5.92
N ASN A 21 -9.18 -18.84 5.60
CA ASN A 21 -9.35 -17.95 4.47
C ASN A 21 -8.82 -18.64 3.19
N ASN A 22 -9.70 -19.28 2.42
CA ASN A 22 -9.31 -20.18 1.33
C ASN A 22 -9.25 -19.48 -0.05
N GLY A 23 -8.92 -18.18 -0.07
CA GLY A 23 -8.81 -17.39 -1.28
C GLY A 23 -7.68 -17.89 -2.18
N ARG A 24 -7.96 -18.12 -3.47
CA ARG A 24 -6.89 -18.43 -4.43
C ARG A 24 -6.01 -17.19 -4.62
N ILE A 25 -4.69 -17.41 -4.67
CA ILE A 25 -3.73 -16.34 -4.92
C ILE A 25 -4.02 -15.66 -6.27
N ASN A 26 -4.04 -14.33 -6.26
CA ASN A 26 -4.33 -13.51 -7.44
C ASN A 26 -3.34 -12.34 -7.53
N ALA A 27 -2.70 -12.16 -8.69
CA ALA A 27 -1.73 -11.10 -8.92
C ALA A 27 -2.35 -9.72 -9.17
N ARG A 28 -3.61 -9.64 -9.62
CA ARG A 28 -4.29 -8.36 -9.87
C ARG A 28 -4.64 -7.72 -8.54
N TRP A 29 -4.25 -6.45 -8.37
CA TRP A 29 -4.62 -5.64 -7.22
C TRP A 29 -5.98 -4.98 -7.46
N THR A 30 -6.95 -5.26 -6.59
CA THR A 30 -8.18 -4.48 -6.49
C THR A 30 -7.99 -3.29 -5.56
N ASN A 31 -8.89 -2.30 -5.62
CA ASN A 31 -8.81 -1.14 -4.74
C ASN A 31 -8.90 -1.54 -3.25
N ASP A 32 -9.78 -2.48 -2.92
CA ASP A 32 -9.97 -2.97 -1.55
C ASP A 32 -8.69 -3.65 -1.02
N GLU A 33 -8.02 -4.44 -1.85
CA GLU A 33 -6.74 -5.08 -1.49
C GLU A 33 -5.63 -4.03 -1.27
N LEU A 34 -5.57 -2.97 -2.09
CA LEU A 34 -4.61 -1.87 -1.90
C LEU A 34 -4.85 -1.18 -0.55
N LEU A 35 -6.11 -0.92 -0.19
CA LEU A 35 -6.46 -0.28 1.08
C LEU A 35 -6.14 -1.19 2.28
N LEU A 36 -6.44 -2.49 2.18
CA LEU A 36 -6.07 -3.47 3.20
C LEU A 36 -4.54 -3.56 3.38
N ALA A 37 -3.78 -3.50 2.29
CA ALA A 37 -2.31 -3.49 2.35
C ALA A 37 -1.78 -2.24 3.07
N VAL A 38 -2.30 -1.04 2.76
CA VAL A 38 -1.89 0.21 3.43
C VAL A 38 -2.21 0.16 4.93
N GLN A 39 -3.42 -0.30 5.28
CA GLN A 39 -3.81 -0.45 6.68
C GLN A 39 -2.97 -1.51 7.40
N GLY A 40 -2.65 -2.61 6.71
CA GLY A 40 -1.75 -3.64 7.19
C GLY A 40 -0.37 -3.08 7.53
N MET A 41 0.23 -2.29 6.64
CA MET A 41 1.53 -1.63 6.89
C MET A 41 1.47 -0.71 8.12
N ARG A 42 0.35 0.00 8.34
CA ARG A 42 0.18 0.88 9.51
C ARG A 42 0.09 0.10 10.83
N LYS A 43 -0.42 -1.13 10.78
CA LYS A 43 -0.68 -1.97 11.97
C LYS A 43 0.44 -2.97 12.25
N TYR A 44 1.14 -3.46 11.24
CA TYR A 44 2.13 -4.53 11.34
C TYR A 44 3.52 -4.13 10.86
N GLY A 45 3.70 -2.90 10.36
CA GLY A 45 4.99 -2.42 9.86
C GLY A 45 5.44 -3.20 8.62
N LYS A 46 6.64 -3.77 8.67
CA LYS A 46 7.24 -4.56 7.57
C LYS A 46 6.98 -6.07 7.68
N ASP A 47 6.08 -6.52 8.55
CA ASP A 47 5.66 -7.93 8.58
C ASP A 47 4.77 -8.26 7.38
N PHE A 48 5.42 -8.48 6.23
CA PHE A 48 4.77 -8.74 4.95
C PHE A 48 3.98 -10.04 4.95
N LEU A 49 4.34 -11.01 5.79
CA LEU A 49 3.63 -12.28 5.91
C LEU A 49 2.28 -12.05 6.60
N ALA A 50 2.27 -11.38 7.76
CA ALA A 50 1.03 -11.06 8.47
C ALA A 50 0.08 -10.22 7.60
N ILE A 51 0.61 -9.25 6.85
CA ILE A 51 -0.22 -8.42 5.95
C ILE A 51 -0.81 -9.27 4.81
N ALA A 52 -0.04 -10.20 4.24
CA ALA A 52 -0.53 -11.10 3.21
C ALA A 52 -1.68 -11.99 3.72
N GLU A 53 -1.60 -12.48 4.96
CA GLU A 53 -2.66 -13.26 5.60
C GLU A 53 -3.94 -12.44 5.81
N VAL A 54 -3.83 -11.15 6.16
CA VAL A 54 -4.99 -10.25 6.28
C VAL A 54 -5.70 -10.09 4.93
N ILE A 55 -4.95 -10.01 3.83
CA ILE A 55 -5.52 -9.88 2.49
C ILE A 55 -6.08 -11.24 2.00
N GLY A 56 -5.43 -12.35 2.34
CA GLY A 56 -5.86 -13.72 2.04
C GLY A 56 -5.64 -14.17 0.58
N THR A 57 -5.55 -13.25 -0.38
CA THR A 57 -5.35 -13.55 -1.83
C THR A 57 -3.96 -13.17 -2.34
N LYS A 58 -3.10 -12.67 -1.47
CA LYS A 58 -1.73 -12.20 -1.79
C LYS A 58 -0.72 -13.01 -0.98
N THR A 59 0.53 -12.95 -1.42
CA THR A 59 1.65 -13.60 -0.73
C THR A 59 2.67 -12.57 -0.30
N GLU A 60 3.61 -12.95 0.55
CA GLU A 60 4.70 -12.09 1.03
C GLU A 60 5.47 -11.42 -0.13
N VAL A 61 5.73 -12.16 -1.21
CA VAL A 61 6.41 -11.63 -2.42
C VAL A 61 5.60 -10.50 -3.08
N HIS A 62 4.27 -10.64 -3.12
CA HIS A 62 3.40 -9.58 -3.63
C HIS A 62 3.43 -8.36 -2.70
N MET A 63 3.51 -8.56 -1.39
CA MET A 63 3.60 -7.47 -0.40
C MET A 63 4.93 -6.71 -0.48
N ARG A 64 6.05 -7.42 -0.62
CA ARG A 64 7.37 -6.81 -0.88
C ARG A 64 7.34 -5.96 -2.16
N SER A 65 6.74 -6.50 -3.22
CA SER A 65 6.56 -5.77 -4.48
C SER A 65 5.64 -4.55 -4.31
N PHE A 66 4.53 -4.70 -3.59
CA PHE A 66 3.59 -3.61 -3.30
C PHE A 66 4.30 -2.44 -2.61
N PHE A 67 5.14 -2.74 -1.61
CA PHE A 67 5.88 -1.72 -0.88
C PHE A 67 6.74 -0.85 -1.79
N ILE A 68 7.45 -1.45 -2.74
CA ILE A 68 8.31 -0.74 -3.70
C ILE A 68 7.46 0.03 -4.72
N ASN A 69 6.47 -0.63 -5.34
CA ASN A 69 5.68 -0.09 -6.46
C ASN A 69 4.70 1.03 -6.04
N TYR A 70 4.30 1.05 -4.77
CA TYR A 70 3.32 2.01 -4.26
C TYR A 70 3.87 2.93 -3.16
N ARG A 71 5.17 2.82 -2.87
CA ARG A 71 5.93 3.63 -1.90
C ARG A 71 5.50 5.10 -1.83
N ARG A 72 5.62 5.81 -2.96
CA ARG A 72 5.30 7.25 -3.07
C ARG A 72 3.80 7.52 -3.14
N ARG A 73 3.04 6.66 -3.82
CA ARG A 73 1.61 6.88 -4.08
C ARG A 73 0.76 6.82 -2.83
N PHE A 74 1.14 5.97 -1.88
CA PHE A 74 0.46 5.84 -0.59
C PHE A 74 1.28 6.37 0.59
N ASN A 75 2.39 7.08 0.31
CA ASN A 75 3.27 7.65 1.35
C ASN A 75 3.67 6.61 2.41
N LEU A 76 4.05 5.40 1.98
CA LEU A 76 4.29 4.26 2.88
C LEU A 76 5.44 4.51 3.87
N ASP A 77 6.33 5.47 3.57
CA ASP A 77 7.31 6.00 4.51
C ASP A 77 6.68 6.56 5.78
N ALA A 78 5.73 7.49 5.60
CA ALA A 78 5.06 8.13 6.73
C ALA A 78 4.28 7.11 7.54
N VAL A 79 3.63 6.16 6.87
CA VAL A 79 2.91 5.05 7.52
C VAL A 79 3.83 4.20 8.40
N LEU A 80 5.04 3.91 7.94
CA LEU A 80 6.03 3.16 8.75
C LEU A 80 6.56 3.97 9.93
N VAL A 81 6.81 5.27 9.74
CA VAL A 81 7.22 6.16 10.84
C VAL A 81 6.15 6.22 11.94
N GLU A 82 4.87 6.28 11.57
CA GLU A 82 3.77 6.24 12.54
C GLU A 82 3.70 4.89 13.28
N TYR A 83 3.96 3.78 12.58
CA TYR A 83 4.03 2.47 13.23
C TYR A 83 5.17 2.40 14.24
N GLU A 84 6.37 2.88 13.87
CA GLU A 84 7.55 2.93 14.75
C GLU A 84 7.34 3.81 15.98
N ALA A 85 6.62 4.93 15.82
CA ALA A 85 6.30 5.83 16.93
C ALA A 85 5.43 5.17 18.00
N GLU A 86 4.58 4.21 17.62
CA GLU A 86 3.68 3.49 18.54
C GLU A 86 4.29 2.19 19.09
N HIS A 87 5.01 1.43 18.27
CA HIS A 87 5.48 0.07 18.60
C HIS A 87 6.99 0.00 18.91
N GLY A 88 7.73 1.08 18.68
CA GLY A 88 9.17 1.13 18.80
C GLY A 88 9.90 0.81 17.49
N PRO A 89 11.24 0.85 17.49
CA PRO A 89 12.05 0.66 16.28
C PRO A 89 11.82 -0.71 15.64
N ILE A 90 11.57 -0.74 14.33
CA ILE A 90 11.50 -1.98 13.56
C ILE A 90 12.91 -2.60 13.52
N GLN A 91 13.04 -3.89 13.83
CA GLN A 91 14.26 -4.63 13.49
C GLN A 91 14.28 -4.85 11.98
N ASP A 92 15.08 -4.06 11.27
CA ASP A 92 15.36 -4.25 9.86
C ASP A 92 16.15 -5.56 9.68
N ASN A 93 15.45 -6.65 9.39
CA ASN A 93 16.06 -7.94 9.05
C ASN A 93 16.29 -8.11 7.54
N ASP A 94 16.15 -7.04 6.76
CA ASP A 94 16.20 -7.04 5.29
C ASP A 94 17.46 -6.31 4.77
N ASP A 95 18.65 -6.70 5.26
CA ASP A 95 19.85 -6.56 4.47
C ASP A 95 19.79 -7.60 3.33
N LYS A 96 19.91 -7.12 2.09
CA LYS A 96 20.16 -7.91 0.86
C LYS A 96 18.94 -8.50 0.14
N MET A 97 18.21 -7.65 -0.57
CA MET A 97 17.69 -8.01 -1.91
C MET A 97 17.81 -6.81 -2.86
N GLU A 98 19.01 -6.57 -3.36
CA GLU A 98 19.19 -5.91 -4.65
C GLU A 98 18.58 -6.82 -5.71
N VAL A 99 17.34 -6.53 -6.12
CA VAL A 99 16.77 -7.12 -7.32
C VAL A 99 17.32 -6.33 -8.50
N ASP A 100 18.36 -6.89 -9.11
CA ASP A 100 18.88 -6.47 -10.40
C ASP A 100 17.72 -6.45 -11.40
N VAL A 101 17.34 -5.24 -11.82
CA VAL A 101 16.35 -5.03 -12.87
C VAL A 101 17.01 -5.48 -14.16
N VAL A 102 16.83 -6.75 -14.51
CA VAL A 102 17.11 -7.24 -15.86
C VAL A 102 16.06 -6.64 -16.78
N VAL A 103 16.39 -5.45 -17.29
CA VAL A 103 15.80 -4.84 -18.48
C VAL A 103 16.00 -5.83 -19.64
N THR A 104 14.97 -6.61 -19.94
CA THR A 104 14.87 -7.27 -21.24
C THR A 104 14.32 -6.23 -22.22
N GLY A 105 15.25 -5.59 -22.92
CA GLY A 105 14.94 -4.70 -24.03
C GLY A 105 14.20 -5.46 -25.13
N SER A 106 13.03 -4.95 -25.49
CA SER A 106 12.52 -5.11 -26.85
C SER A 106 12.32 -3.71 -27.40
N GLU A 107 13.29 -3.31 -28.22
CA GLU A 107 13.24 -2.08 -28.98
C GLU A 107 12.21 -2.24 -30.11
N VAL A 108 11.19 -1.38 -30.11
CA VAL A 108 10.76 -0.75 -31.35
C VAL A 108 10.70 0.75 -31.11
N ALA A 109 11.62 1.43 -31.78
CA ALA A 109 11.77 2.86 -31.77
C ALA A 109 10.54 3.57 -32.37
N SER A 110 10.14 4.65 -31.73
CA SER A 110 9.73 5.87 -32.44
C SER A 110 10.04 7.08 -31.56
N SER A 111 11.17 7.70 -31.88
CA SER A 111 11.55 9.09 -31.60
C SER A 111 10.38 10.04 -31.86
N SER A 112 10.13 11.09 -31.08
CA SER A 112 11.06 12.20 -30.87
C SER A 112 10.64 13.09 -29.68
N SER A 113 11.63 13.55 -28.94
CA SER A 113 11.57 14.42 -27.73
C SER A 113 11.42 15.93 -28.08
N PRO A 114 11.73 16.89 -27.16
CA PRO A 114 10.89 17.57 -26.15
C PRO A 114 10.94 19.12 -26.39
N PRO A 115 11.07 20.09 -25.43
CA PRO A 115 10.65 20.29 -24.02
C PRO A 115 9.91 21.66 -23.80
N SER A 116 9.67 22.07 -22.54
CA SER A 116 9.76 23.46 -21.98
C SER A 116 8.51 24.03 -21.28
N THR A 117 8.56 24.13 -19.95
CA THR A 117 7.90 25.18 -19.13
C THR A 117 8.66 26.51 -19.29
N PRO A 118 8.06 27.73 -19.18
CA PRO A 118 7.68 28.30 -17.87
C PRO A 118 6.48 29.28 -17.83
N SER A 119 5.92 29.39 -16.63
CA SER A 119 5.34 30.55 -15.89
C SER A 119 4.84 31.82 -16.61
N LYS A 120 3.65 32.28 -16.14
CA LYS A 120 3.24 33.66 -15.74
C LYS A 120 1.99 34.25 -16.44
N GLN A 121 1.05 34.59 -15.56
CA GLN A 121 0.24 35.82 -15.47
C GLN A 121 -0.95 36.05 -16.43
N SER A 122 -2.05 36.40 -15.76
CA SER A 122 -3.35 36.88 -16.22
C SER A 122 -3.26 38.07 -17.18
N PRO A 123 -4.39 38.42 -17.83
CA PRO A 123 -5.06 39.62 -17.34
C PRO A 123 -6.58 39.47 -17.19
N VAL A 124 -7.07 40.26 -16.24
CA VAL A 124 -8.46 40.62 -15.98
C VAL A 124 -9.09 41.30 -17.19
N VAL A 125 -10.33 40.93 -17.53
CA VAL A 125 -11.21 41.76 -18.36
C VAL A 125 -12.43 42.13 -17.53
N SER A 126 -12.60 43.43 -17.33
CA SER A 126 -13.70 44.04 -16.56
C SER A 126 -14.40 45.08 -17.41
N PHE A 127 -15.71 45.20 -17.18
CA PHE A 127 -16.65 46.25 -17.58
C PHE A 127 -17.01 46.30 -19.09
N SER A 128 -18.29 46.35 -19.50
CA SER A 128 -19.31 47.28 -19.04
C SER A 128 -20.74 46.80 -19.33
N ALA A 129 -21.68 47.11 -18.43
CA ALA A 129 -23.11 46.93 -18.61
C ALA A 129 -23.71 48.03 -19.49
N LYS A 130 -24.64 47.67 -20.39
CA LYS A 130 -25.52 48.64 -21.04
C LYS A 130 -26.95 48.09 -21.11
N THR A 131 -27.82 48.72 -20.33
CA THR A 131 -29.27 48.57 -20.31
C THR A 131 -29.91 49.02 -21.63
N THR A 132 -30.95 48.34 -22.10
CA THR A 132 -31.90 48.86 -23.09
C THR A 132 -33.30 48.31 -22.74
N PRO A 133 -34.36 49.14 -22.71
CA PRO A 133 -35.68 48.75 -22.23
C PRO A 133 -36.54 48.19 -23.36
N THR A 134 -37.57 47.41 -23.03
CA THR A 134 -38.66 47.11 -23.97
C THR A 134 -40.00 47.30 -23.26
N LYS A 135 -40.86 47.96 -24.03
CA LYS A 135 -42.17 48.56 -23.79
C LYS A 135 -43.18 47.68 -23.06
#